data_AF-A0A7X8X3Y3-F1
#
_entry.id   AF-A0A7X8X3Y3-F1
#
_cell.length_a   1.000
_cell.length_b   1.000
_cell.length_c   1.000
_cell.angle_alpha   90.00
_cell.angle_beta   90.00
_cell.angle_gamma   90.00
#
_symmetry.space_group_name_H-M   'P 1'
#
loop_
_entity.id
_entity.type
_entity.pdbx_description
1 polymer ?
#
loop_
_entity_poly.entity_id
_entity_poly.type
_entity_poly.pdbx_seq_one_letter_code
_entity_poly.pdbx_strand_id
1 'polypeptide(L)'
;MDKTLLEKYAEVIVSTGINIQEGDRVEISGDVEALELLREIVRLCWRKGAADVLVDIQDPLMGLSKYEEARTDVFDRYPKEKLDFSESLMKAKYHQIRIGAPLLDLYQEVDPERQARWRRTSAKAMEPLM
;
A
#
# COMPACT_ATOMS: atom_id res chain seq x y z
N MET A 1 -7.91 -1.43 -19.43
CA MET A 1 -7.25 -0.39 -20.29
C MET A 1 -6.64 -1.08 -21.52
N ASP A 2 -6.14 -0.33 -22.52
CA ASP A 2 -5.26 -0.94 -23.55
C ASP A 2 -4.02 -1.52 -22.85
N LYS A 3 -3.77 -2.81 -23.03
CA LYS A 3 -2.66 -3.53 -22.41
C LYS A 3 -1.31 -2.86 -22.69
N THR A 4 -1.13 -2.34 -23.91
CA THR A 4 0.09 -1.66 -24.33
C THR A 4 0.35 -0.39 -23.52
N LEU A 5 -0.71 0.31 -23.10
CA LEU A 5 -0.60 1.52 -22.29
C LEU A 5 -0.22 1.19 -20.84
N LEU A 6 -0.76 0.10 -20.28
CA LEU A 6 -0.40 -0.36 -18.93
C LEU A 6 1.07 -0.80 -18.85
N GLU A 7 1.55 -1.54 -19.86
CA GLU A 7 2.96 -1.95 -19.94
C GLU A 7 3.90 -0.74 -20.01
N LYS A 8 3.57 0.27 -20.84
CA LYS A 8 4.33 1.52 -20.92
C LYS A 8 4.31 2.29 -19.60
N TYR A 9 3.17 2.32 -18.92
CA TYR A 9 3.06 3.04 -17.66
C TYR A 9 3.87 2.35 -16.55
N ALA A 10 3.82 1.01 -16.50
CA ALA A 10 4.67 0.22 -15.62
C ALA A 10 6.17 0.48 -15.90
N GLU A 11 6.58 0.60 -17.16
CA GLU A 11 7.96 0.95 -17.53
C GLU A 11 8.39 2.30 -16.94
N VAL A 12 7.54 3.32 -17.03
CA VAL A 12 7.84 4.63 -16.43
C VAL A 12 7.97 4.53 -14.92
N ILE A 13 7.06 3.82 -14.24
CA ILE A 13 7.07 3.68 -12.79
C ILE A 13 8.35 2.97 -12.31
N VAL A 14 8.68 1.82 -12.91
CA VAL A 14 9.77 0.96 -12.46
C VAL A 14 11.14 1.49 -12.90
N SER A 15 11.28 1.90 -14.16
CA SER A 15 12.58 2.27 -14.74
C SER A 15 12.93 3.74 -14.54
N THR A 16 11.94 4.64 -14.49
CA THR A 16 12.21 6.08 -14.34
C THR A 16 11.82 6.59 -12.97
N GLY A 17 10.70 6.14 -12.41
CA GLY A 17 10.19 6.60 -11.12
C GLY A 17 11.05 6.14 -9.96
N ILE A 18 11.11 4.81 -9.75
CA ILE A 18 11.97 4.21 -8.72
C ILE A 18 13.37 3.89 -9.25
N ASN A 19 13.50 3.62 -10.55
CA ASN A 19 14.75 3.19 -11.20
C ASN A 19 15.34 1.91 -10.57
N ILE A 20 14.54 0.84 -10.55
CA ILE A 20 14.95 -0.48 -10.02
C ILE A 20 16.20 -1.00 -10.74
N GLN A 21 17.17 -1.42 -9.94
CA GLN A 21 18.39 -2.10 -10.35
C GLN A 21 18.36 -3.59 -10.00
N GLU A 22 19.27 -4.35 -10.59
CA GLU A 22 19.47 -5.76 -10.24
C GLU A 22 19.89 -5.89 -8.76
N GLY A 23 19.22 -6.79 -8.03
CA GLY A 23 19.45 -7.01 -6.61
C GLY A 23 18.58 -6.16 -5.67
N ASP A 24 17.86 -5.16 -6.18
CA ASP A 24 16.97 -4.33 -5.36
C ASP A 24 15.78 -5.12 -4.84
N ARG A 25 15.26 -4.70 -3.68
CA ARG A 25 14.06 -5.28 -3.06
C ARG A 25 12.93 -4.28 -3.16
N VAL A 26 11.72 -4.73 -3.48
CA VAL A 26 10.58 -3.86 -3.76
C VAL A 26 9.37 -4.30 -2.96
N GLU A 27 8.71 -3.35 -2.31
CA GLU A 27 7.37 -3.50 -1.75
C GLU A 27 6.40 -2.73 -2.65
N ILE A 28 5.38 -3.42 -3.14
CA ILE A 28 4.35 -2.85 -4.00
C ILE A 28 3.02 -2.95 -3.27
N SER A 29 2.36 -1.81 -3.08
CA SER A 29 1.02 -1.74 -2.50
C SER A 29 0.03 -1.10 -3.47
N GLY A 30 -1.21 -1.55 -3.44
CA GLY A 30 -2.27 -0.85 -4.18
C GLY A 30 -3.65 -1.47 -4.09
N ASP A 31 -4.62 -0.73 -4.61
CA ASP A 31 -6.02 -1.10 -4.50
C ASP A 31 -6.42 -2.18 -5.53
N VAL A 32 -7.46 -2.96 -5.21
CA VAL A 32 -7.98 -4.02 -6.11
C VAL A 32 -8.41 -3.50 -7.48
N GLU A 33 -8.82 -2.24 -7.57
CA GLU A 33 -9.18 -1.54 -8.80
C GLU A 33 -7.98 -1.35 -9.73
N ALA A 34 -6.75 -1.32 -9.19
CA ALA A 34 -5.50 -1.12 -9.94
C ALA A 34 -4.77 -2.43 -10.30
N LEU A 35 -5.41 -3.60 -10.11
CA LEU A 35 -4.76 -4.90 -10.28
C LEU A 35 -4.14 -5.12 -11.67
N GLU A 36 -4.74 -4.60 -12.75
CA GLU A 36 -4.16 -4.74 -14.09
C GLU A 36 -2.77 -4.09 -14.18
N LEU A 37 -2.63 -2.88 -13.64
CA LEU A 37 -1.36 -2.15 -13.62
C LEU A 37 -0.36 -2.78 -12.66
N LEU A 38 -0.78 -3.13 -11.44
CA LEU A 38 0.06 -3.75 -10.43
C LEU A 38 0.71 -5.04 -10.95
N ARG A 39 -0.04 -5.85 -11.71
CA ARG A 39 0.49 -7.07 -12.34
C ARG A 39 1.61 -6.77 -13.35
N GLU A 40 1.51 -5.69 -14.13
CA GLU A 40 2.58 -5.30 -15.06
C GLU A 40 3.81 -4.76 -14.30
N ILE A 41 3.61 -3.96 -13.25
CA ILE A 41 4.70 -3.45 -12.41
C ILE A 41 5.48 -4.61 -11.78
N VAL A 42 4.79 -5.57 -11.14
CA VAL A 42 5.41 -6.75 -10.51
C VAL A 42 6.22 -7.55 -11.55
N ARG A 43 5.63 -7.81 -12.73
CA ARG A 43 6.36 -8.51 -13.81
C ARG A 43 7.63 -7.78 -14.22
N LEU A 44 7.57 -6.46 -14.33
CA LEU A 44 8.70 -5.67 -14.76
C LEU A 44 9.80 -5.60 -13.69
N CYS A 45 9.45 -5.47 -12.40
CA CYS A 45 10.41 -5.55 -11.30
C CYS A 45 11.24 -6.85 -11.36
N TRP A 46 10.58 -7.99 -11.55
CA TRP A 46 11.29 -9.27 -11.72
C TRP A 46 12.16 -9.31 -12.98
N ARG A 47 11.66 -8.79 -14.12
CA ARG A 47 12.45 -8.70 -15.37
C ARG A 47 13.69 -7.82 -15.24
N LYS A 48 13.67 -6.82 -14.36
CA LYS A 48 14.80 -5.93 -14.05
C LYS A 48 15.78 -6.53 -13.05
N GLY A 49 15.52 -7.74 -12.55
CA GLY A 49 16.41 -8.45 -11.63
C GLY A 49 16.22 -8.08 -10.16
N ALA A 50 15.04 -7.62 -9.76
CA ALA A 50 14.73 -7.45 -8.33
C ALA A 50 15.03 -8.74 -7.56
N ALA A 51 15.69 -8.62 -6.40
CA ALA A 51 15.97 -9.74 -5.51
C ALA A 51 14.73 -10.19 -4.74
N ASP A 52 13.79 -9.28 -4.48
CA ASP A 52 12.51 -9.60 -3.85
C ASP A 52 11.43 -8.60 -4.27
N VAL A 53 10.18 -9.08 -4.37
CA VAL A 53 9.00 -8.27 -4.65
C VAL A 53 7.86 -8.70 -3.73
N LEU A 54 7.60 -7.91 -2.69
CA LEU A 54 6.47 -8.06 -1.78
C LEU A 54 5.26 -7.30 -2.31
N VAL A 55 4.07 -7.88 -2.19
CA VAL A 55 2.83 -7.29 -2.71
C VAL A 55 1.77 -7.22 -1.60
N ASP A 56 1.23 -6.01 -1.36
CA ASP A 56 0.11 -5.74 -0.46
C ASP A 56 -1.09 -5.19 -1.25
N ILE A 57 -2.15 -5.99 -1.40
CA ILE A 57 -3.37 -5.58 -2.11
C ILE A 57 -4.42 -5.14 -1.11
N GLN A 58 -4.97 -3.95 -1.34
CA GLN A 58 -5.96 -3.32 -0.47
C GLN A 58 -7.33 -3.32 -1.14
N ASP A 59 -8.37 -3.66 -0.39
CA ASP A 59 -9.76 -3.48 -0.81
C ASP A 59 -10.38 -2.38 0.07
N PRO A 60 -10.69 -1.21 -0.51
CA PRO A 60 -11.27 -0.11 0.26
C PRO A 60 -12.57 -0.48 0.98
N LEU A 61 -13.41 -1.35 0.40
CA LEU A 61 -14.68 -1.78 1.00
C LEU A 61 -14.45 -2.68 2.22
N MET A 62 -13.44 -3.55 2.19
CA MET A 62 -13.03 -4.29 3.39
C MET A 62 -12.51 -3.36 4.49
N GLY A 63 -11.82 -2.28 4.10
CA GLY A 63 -11.42 -1.21 5.01
C GLY A 63 -12.62 -0.51 5.66
N LEU A 64 -13.66 -0.22 4.86
CA LEU A 64 -14.91 0.38 5.34
C LEU A 64 -15.63 -0.50 6.35
N SER A 65 -15.68 -1.83 6.16
CA SER A 65 -16.34 -2.74 7.10
C SER A 65 -15.78 -2.65 8.52
N LYS A 66 -14.48 -2.32 8.69
CA LYS A 66 -13.92 -2.04 10.01
C LYS A 66 -14.64 -0.87 10.68
N TYR A 67 -14.91 0.20 9.93
CA TYR A 67 -15.58 1.39 10.43
C TYR A 67 -17.06 1.20 10.69
N GLU A 68 -17.72 0.31 9.97
CA GLU A 68 -19.14 -0.02 10.15
C GLU A 68 -19.33 -0.95 11.36
N GLU A 69 -18.58 -2.05 11.39
CA GLU A 69 -18.91 -3.19 12.26
C GLU A 69 -18.04 -3.30 13.53
N ALA A 70 -16.84 -2.72 13.54
CA ALA A 70 -15.93 -2.91 14.66
C ALA A 70 -16.41 -2.20 15.93
N ARG A 71 -16.07 -2.79 17.07
CA ARG A 71 -16.21 -2.14 18.37
C ARG A 71 -15.30 -0.93 18.46
N THR A 72 -15.74 0.10 19.18
CA THR A 72 -15.03 1.39 19.26
C THR A 72 -13.59 1.26 19.79
N ASP A 73 -13.31 0.32 20.69
CA ASP A 73 -11.98 0.10 21.26
C ASP A 73 -10.94 -0.39 20.25
N VAL A 74 -11.37 -0.93 19.10
CA VAL A 74 -10.48 -1.32 17.99
C VAL A 74 -9.78 -0.11 17.38
N PHE A 75 -10.40 1.08 17.38
CA PHE A 75 -9.80 2.29 16.80
C PHE A 75 -8.73 2.92 17.71
N ASP A 76 -8.63 2.48 18.96
CA ASP A 76 -7.65 2.94 19.95
C ASP A 76 -6.40 2.03 20.02
N ARG A 77 -6.31 0.99 19.18
CA ARG A 77 -5.18 0.05 19.14
C ARG A 77 -4.65 -0.12 17.72
N TYR A 78 -3.36 0.13 17.54
CA TYR A 78 -2.67 -0.19 16.29
C TYR A 78 -1.96 -1.55 16.43
N PRO A 79 -2.06 -2.48 15.44
CA PRO A 79 -1.37 -3.76 15.49
C PRO A 79 0.15 -3.56 15.49
N LYS A 80 0.85 -4.08 16.50
CA LYS A 80 2.31 -3.95 16.60
C LYS A 80 3.01 -4.68 15.45
N GLU A 81 2.43 -5.78 14.99
CA GLU A 81 2.95 -6.62 13.92
C GLU A 81 3.09 -5.83 12.61
N LYS A 82 2.17 -4.89 12.34
CA LYS A 82 2.26 -4.00 11.18
C LYS A 82 3.43 -3.02 11.29
N LEU A 83 3.69 -2.52 12.51
CA LEU A 83 4.82 -1.64 12.79
C LEU A 83 6.15 -2.39 12.61
N ASP A 84 6.26 -3.56 13.24
CA ASP A 84 7.46 -4.40 13.20
C ASP A 84 7.78 -4.83 11.75
N PHE A 85 6.75 -5.16 10.96
CA PHE A 85 6.91 -5.48 9.54
C PHE A 85 7.46 -4.30 8.75
N SER A 86 6.85 -3.12 8.88
CA SER A 86 7.32 -1.92 8.17
C SER A 86 8.73 -1.50 8.59
N GLU A 87 9.08 -1.61 9.88
CA GLU A 87 10.43 -1.35 10.38
C GLU A 87 11.45 -2.32 9.76
N SER A 88 11.07 -3.60 9.64
CA SER A 88 11.91 -4.61 9.00
C SER A 88 12.17 -4.31 7.53
N LEU A 89 11.14 -3.87 6.78
CA LEU A 89 11.30 -3.50 5.37
C LEU A 89 12.20 -2.27 5.18
N MET A 90 12.07 -1.25 6.03
CA MET A 90 12.97 -0.09 6.02
C MET A 90 14.42 -0.49 6.30
N LYS A 91 14.67 -1.31 7.33
CA LYS A 91 16.02 -1.81 7.65
C LYS A 91 16.61 -2.63 6.51
N ALA A 92 15.77 -3.38 5.80
CA ALA A 92 16.14 -4.17 4.63
C ALA A 92 16.20 -3.36 3.33
N LYS A 93 15.96 -2.04 3.37
CA LYS A 93 16.05 -1.09 2.25
C LYS A 93 15.14 -1.45 1.07
N TYR A 94 13.90 -1.84 1.33
CA TYR A 94 12.91 -2.03 0.27
C TYR A 94 12.54 -0.69 -0.38
N HIS A 95 12.55 -0.65 -1.71
CA HIS A 95 11.91 0.41 -2.48
C HIS A 95 10.39 0.25 -2.39
N GLN A 96 9.66 1.35 -2.22
CA GLN A 96 8.21 1.32 -2.07
C GLN A 96 7.50 1.90 -3.30
N ILE A 97 6.56 1.15 -3.85
CA ILE A 97 5.62 1.60 -4.88
C ILE A 97 4.21 1.54 -4.30
N ARG A 98 3.47 2.64 -4.35
CA ARG A 98 2.07 2.70 -3.91
C ARG A 98 1.19 3.19 -5.05
N ILE A 99 0.25 2.35 -5.49
CA ILE A 99 -0.73 2.68 -6.53
C ILE A 99 -2.11 2.76 -5.89
N GLY A 100 -2.57 3.98 -5.64
CA GLY A 100 -3.91 4.23 -5.10
C GLY A 100 -4.94 4.45 -6.21
N ALA A 101 -6.12 3.89 -6.03
CA ALA A 101 -7.34 4.16 -6.78
C ALA A 101 -8.48 4.47 -5.78
N PRO A 102 -8.39 5.61 -5.07
CA PRO A 102 -9.29 5.89 -3.96
C PRO A 102 -10.74 6.05 -4.43
N LEU A 103 -11.66 5.36 -3.76
CA LEU A 103 -13.08 5.64 -3.87
C LEU A 103 -13.38 6.95 -3.15
N LEU A 104 -13.63 8.00 -3.93
CA LEU A 104 -14.11 9.27 -3.39
C LEU A 104 -15.42 9.02 -2.65
N ASP A 105 -15.56 9.63 -1.49
CA ASP A 105 -16.75 9.57 -0.64
C ASP A 105 -17.00 8.27 0.16
N LEU A 106 -16.09 7.31 0.10
CA LEU A 106 -16.25 6.00 0.77
C LEU A 106 -16.54 6.08 2.27
N TYR A 107 -15.97 7.07 2.95
CA TYR A 107 -16.04 7.22 4.40
C TYR A 107 -16.97 8.37 4.85
N GLN A 108 -17.82 8.92 3.97
CA GLN A 108 -18.69 10.06 4.31
C GLN A 108 -19.69 9.74 5.44
N GLU A 109 -20.27 8.54 5.40
CA GLU A 109 -21.29 8.11 6.38
C GLU A 109 -20.68 7.48 7.65
N VAL A 110 -19.35 7.40 7.73
CA VAL A 110 -18.67 6.82 8.89
C VAL A 110 -18.65 7.80 10.06
N ASP A 111 -18.99 7.31 11.25
CA ASP A 111 -18.88 8.03 12.53
C ASP A 111 -17.56 8.82 12.62
N PRO A 112 -17.62 10.17 12.67
CA PRO A 112 -16.44 11.03 12.75
C PRO A 112 -15.54 10.73 13.96
N GLU A 113 -16.09 10.26 15.08
CA GLU A 113 -15.27 9.88 16.24
C GLU A 113 -14.39 8.68 15.95
N ARG A 114 -14.92 7.66 15.25
CA ARG A 114 -14.15 6.47 14.85
C ARG A 114 -13.00 6.85 13.93
N GLN A 115 -13.26 7.72 12.94
CA GLN A 115 -12.23 8.24 12.03
C GLN A 115 -11.16 9.02 12.79
N ALA A 116 -11.56 9.92 13.69
CA ALA A 116 -10.64 10.73 14.48
C ALA A 116 -9.78 9.88 15.43
N ARG A 117 -10.36 8.88 16.09
CA ARG A 117 -9.62 7.92 16.94
C ARG A 117 -8.58 7.17 16.12
N TRP A 118 -8.99 6.53 15.03
CA TRP A 118 -8.07 5.76 14.20
C TRP A 118 -6.92 6.60 13.65
N ARG A 119 -7.22 7.82 13.17
CA ARG A 119 -6.19 8.74 12.67
C ARG A 119 -5.15 9.08 13.74
N ARG A 120 -5.58 9.39 14.97
CA ARG A 120 -4.67 9.68 16.09
C ARG A 120 -3.83 8.45 16.47
N THR A 121 -4.48 7.30 16.63
CA THR A 121 -3.82 6.05 17.03
C THR A 121 -2.77 5.63 15.99
N SER A 122 -3.13 5.68 14.71
CA SER A 122 -2.23 5.31 13.60
C SER A 122 -1.07 6.28 13.47
N ALA A 123 -1.33 7.59 13.54
CA ALA A 123 -0.28 8.61 13.44
C ALA A 123 0.77 8.45 14.56
N LYS A 124 0.32 8.23 15.80
CA LYS A 124 1.23 7.98 16.93
C LYS A 124 2.01 6.69 16.79
N ALA A 125 1.39 5.63 16.27
CA ALA A 125 2.07 4.36 16.07
C ALA A 125 3.15 4.44 14.98
N MET A 126 2.90 5.19 13.90
CA MET A 126 3.81 5.33 12.77
C MET A 126 4.90 6.39 12.94
N GLU A 127 4.80 7.26 13.95
CA GLU A 127 5.79 8.31 14.25
C GLU A 127 7.25 7.83 14.27
N PRO A 128 7.59 6.63 14.78
CA PRO A 128 8.97 6.13 14.76
C PRO A 128 9.49 5.70 13.38
N LEU A 129 8.62 5.56 12.38
CA LEU A 129 8.97 5.12 11.02
C LEU A 129 9.10 6.28 10.02
N MET A 130 8.73 7.50 10.42
CA MET A 130 8.85 8.71 9.59
C MET A 130 10.17 9.43 9.85
#